data_AF-A0A6N7SRF8-F1
#
_entry.id   AF-A0A6N7SRF8-F1
#
_cell.length_a   1.000
_cell.length_b   1.000
_cell.length_c   1.000
_cell.angle_alpha   90.00
_cell.angle_beta   90.00
_cell.angle_gamma   90.00
#
_symmetry.space_group_name_H-M   'P 1'
#
loop_
_entity.id
_entity.type
_entity.pdbx_description
1 polymer ?
#
loop_
_entity_poly.entity_id
_entity_poly.type
_entity_poly.pdbx_seq_one_letter_code
_entity_poly.pdbx_strand_id
1 'polypeptide(L)'
;MPVAIKYGIPYDTFWKINPKILKMYQDAKTEEVEMRSKVTDYTAWLNGVYVAKAIASCFPKGAKYPDKPFGTETKEVSPEDEFKLFIEVFNSRFEKCNN
;
A
#
# COMPACT_ATOMS: atom_id res chain seq x y z
N MET A 1 19.18 29.32 11.89
CA MET A 1 19.06 29.40 10.42
C MET A 1 18.39 28.21 9.71
N PRO A 2 18.46 26.94 10.17
CA PRO A 2 17.86 25.82 9.43
C PRO A 2 16.33 25.87 9.24
N VAL A 3 15.61 26.51 10.17
CA VAL A 3 14.14 26.49 10.21
C VAL A 3 13.49 27.49 9.23
N ALA A 4 14.13 28.62 8.97
CA ALA A 4 13.56 29.66 8.11
C ALA A 4 13.47 29.27 6.62
N ILE A 5 14.41 28.44 6.16
CA ILE A 5 14.40 27.88 4.80
C ILE A 5 13.14 27.02 4.59
N LYS A 6 12.68 26.30 5.62
CA LYS A 6 11.48 25.45 5.54
C LYS A 6 10.20 26.25 5.26
N TYR A 7 10.17 27.52 5.64
CA TYR A 7 9.05 28.43 5.40
C TYR A 7 9.14 29.14 4.04
N GLY A 8 10.13 28.81 3.20
CA GLY A 8 10.28 29.36 1.85
C GLY A 8 10.92 30.75 1.80
N ILE A 9 11.62 31.17 2.86
CA ILE A 9 12.26 32.48 2.92
C ILE A 9 13.62 32.42 2.21
N PRO A 10 13.88 33.27 1.19
CA PRO A 10 15.18 33.32 0.53
C PRO A 10 16.29 33.74 1.48
N TYR A 11 17.49 33.17 1.31
CA TYR A 11 18.63 33.40 2.19
C TYR A 11 18.99 34.89 2.34
N ASP A 12 19.06 35.61 1.23
CA ASP A 12 19.40 37.04 1.21
C ASP A 12 18.35 37.94 1.89
N THR A 13 17.12 37.44 1.97
CA THR A 13 15.99 38.14 2.60
C THR A 13 15.90 37.84 4.09
N PHE A 14 16.29 36.64 4.53
CA PHE A 14 16.24 36.22 5.92
C PHE A 14 16.95 37.19 6.88
N TRP A 15 18.12 37.69 6.48
CA TRP A 15 18.90 38.61 7.31
C TRP A 15 18.33 40.03 7.39
N LYS A 16 17.38 40.37 6.51
CA LYS A 16 16.82 41.73 6.36
C LYS A 16 15.40 41.85 6.94
N ILE A 17 14.77 40.75 7.34
CA ILE A 17 13.37 40.73 7.81
C ILE A 17 13.26 40.80 9.32
N ASN A 18 12.15 41.37 9.79
CA ASN A 18 11.80 41.42 11.21
C ASN A 18 11.04 40.15 11.65
N PRO A 19 10.97 39.87 12.96
CA PRO A 19 10.24 38.71 13.49
C PRO A 19 8.75 38.68 13.13
N LYS A 20 8.13 39.85 12.93
CA LYS A 20 6.71 39.96 12.54
C LYS A 20 6.48 39.40 11.14
N ILE A 21 7.32 39.78 10.18
CA ILE A 21 7.28 39.27 8.80
C ILE A 21 7.60 37.79 8.79
N LEU A 22 8.61 37.35 9.55
CA LEU A 22 8.96 35.92 9.69
C LEU A 22 7.74 35.08 10.13
N LYS A 23 6.95 35.58 11.09
CA LYS A 23 5.73 34.91 11.54
C LYS A 23 4.68 34.79 10.42
N MET A 24 4.51 35.82 9.59
CA MET A 24 3.56 35.77 8.46
C MET A 24 3.92 34.65 7.47
N TYR A 25 5.20 34.43 7.18
CA TYR A 25 5.65 33.31 6.34
C TYR A 25 5.38 31.95 7.00
N GLN A 26 5.61 31.85 8.31
CA GLN A 26 5.32 30.64 9.06
C GLN A 26 3.83 30.31 9.05
N ASP A 27 2.97 31.30 9.30
CA ASP A 27 1.51 31.12 9.33
C ASP A 27 1.00 30.71 7.94
N ALA A 28 1.44 31.41 6.87
CA ALA A 28 1.09 31.06 5.49
C ALA A 28 1.50 29.64 5.11
N LYS A 29 2.70 29.21 5.53
CA LYS A 29 3.16 27.85 5.24
C LYS A 29 2.39 26.79 6.02
N THR A 30 2.02 27.09 7.26
CA THR A 30 1.23 26.21 8.12
C THR A 30 -0.15 26.00 7.49
N GLU A 31 -0.81 27.07 7.07
CA GLU A 31 -2.10 27.01 6.37
C GLU A 31 -2.03 26.19 5.08
N GLU A 32 -0.99 26.38 4.26
CA GLU A 32 -0.79 25.59 3.04
C GLU A 32 -0.66 24.08 3.33
N VAL A 33 0.08 23.72 4.38
CA VAL A 33 0.25 22.32 4.80
C VAL A 33 -1.05 21.73 5.31
N GLU A 34 -1.80 22.47 6.13
CA GLU A 34 -3.11 22.03 6.62
C GLU A 34 -4.11 21.82 5.47
N MET A 35 -4.17 22.76 4.52
CA MET A 35 -5.01 22.65 3.33
C MET A 35 -4.61 21.43 2.50
N ARG A 36 -3.31 21.22 2.27
CA ARG A 36 -2.80 20.05 1.55
C ARG A 36 -3.14 18.74 2.26
N SER A 37 -3.05 18.70 3.58
CA SER A 37 -3.44 17.52 4.38
C SER A 37 -4.91 17.20 4.17
N LYS A 38 -5.80 18.20 4.29
CA LYS A 38 -7.25 18.02 4.10
C LYS A 38 -7.60 17.51 2.70
N VAL A 39 -6.97 18.07 1.67
CA VAL A 39 -7.16 17.62 0.28
C VAL A 39 -6.68 16.18 0.12
N THR A 40 -5.52 15.85 0.68
CA THR A 40 -4.95 14.49 0.60
C THR A 40 -5.89 13.48 1.28
N ASP A 41 -6.38 13.78 2.48
CA ASP A 41 -7.31 12.91 3.21
C ASP A 41 -8.62 12.70 2.42
N TYR A 42 -9.17 13.78 1.85
CA TYR A 42 -10.38 13.70 1.03
C TYR A 42 -10.18 12.86 -0.23
N THR A 43 -9.08 13.06 -0.96
CA THR A 43 -8.78 12.27 -2.16
C THR A 43 -8.53 10.80 -1.82
N ALA A 44 -7.82 10.51 -0.73
CA ALA A 44 -7.61 9.14 -0.24
C ALA A 44 -8.94 8.46 0.10
N TRP A 45 -9.86 9.18 0.75
CA TRP A 45 -11.21 8.70 1.04
C TRP A 45 -11.99 8.36 -0.24
N LEU A 46 -12.05 9.28 -1.19
CA LEU A 46 -12.73 9.06 -2.47
C LEU A 46 -12.15 7.88 -3.24
N ASN A 47 -10.82 7.77 -3.29
CA ASN A 47 -10.14 6.65 -3.93
C ASN A 47 -10.49 5.33 -3.25
N GLY A 48 -10.50 5.29 -1.91
CA GLY A 48 -10.90 4.11 -1.14
C GLY A 48 -12.33 3.68 -1.45
N VAL A 49 -13.28 4.62 -1.49
CA VAL A 49 -14.68 4.35 -1.85
C VAL A 49 -14.79 3.83 -3.29
N TYR A 50 -14.06 4.44 -4.23
CA TYR A 50 -14.10 4.04 -5.63
C TYR A 50 -13.56 2.62 -5.82
N VAL A 51 -12.42 2.29 -5.20
CA VAL A 51 -11.82 0.96 -5.24
C VAL A 51 -12.74 -0.08 -4.60
N ALA A 52 -13.31 0.23 -3.43
CA ALA A 52 -14.26 -0.66 -2.76
C ALA A 52 -15.49 -0.96 -3.65
N LYS A 53 -16.04 0.07 -4.32
CA LYS A 53 -17.14 -0.10 -5.27
C LYS A 53 -16.73 -0.89 -6.51
N ALA A 54 -15.54 -0.64 -7.06
CA ALA A 54 -15.03 -1.39 -8.20
C ALA A 54 -14.88 -2.88 -7.86
N ILE A 55 -14.26 -3.21 -6.73
CA ILE A 55 -14.14 -4.59 -6.24
C ILE A 55 -15.53 -5.20 -6.04
N ALA A 56 -16.43 -4.51 -5.36
CA ALA A 56 -17.80 -4.99 -5.14
C ALA A 56 -18.56 -5.24 -6.45
N SER A 57 -18.32 -4.45 -7.50
CA SER A 57 -18.95 -4.63 -8.81
C SER A 57 -18.47 -5.86 -9.56
N CYS A 58 -17.24 -6.33 -9.29
CA CYS A 58 -16.70 -7.55 -9.89
C CYS A 58 -17.36 -8.83 -9.32
N PHE A 59 -17.97 -8.76 -8.13
CA PHE A 59 -18.62 -9.91 -7.50
C PHE A 59 -20.14 -9.83 -7.65
N PRO A 60 -20.82 -10.88 -8.13
CA PRO A 60 -22.27 -10.93 -8.11
C PRO A 60 -22.78 -10.90 -6.67
N LYS A 61 -23.95 -10.29 -6.43
CA LYS A 61 -24.55 -10.18 -5.10
C LYS A 61 -24.70 -11.58 -4.49
N GLY A 62 -24.06 -11.82 -3.34
CA GLY A 62 -24.11 -13.11 -2.64
C GLY A 62 -23.09 -14.15 -3.12
N ALA A 63 -22.11 -13.76 -3.95
CA ALA A 63 -20.98 -14.61 -4.29
C ALA A 63 -20.26 -15.05 -3.01
N LYS A 64 -20.24 -16.37 -2.76
CA LYS A 64 -19.46 -16.95 -1.67
C LYS A 64 -18.02 -17.09 -2.11
N TYR A 65 -17.11 -16.97 -1.14
CA TYR A 65 -15.73 -17.34 -1.37
C TYR A 65 -15.68 -18.82 -1.79
N PRO A 66 -14.90 -19.20 -2.81
CA PRO A 66 -14.78 -20.59 -3.23
C PRO A 66 -14.25 -21.47 -2.09
N ASP A 67 -14.92 -22.60 -1.84
CA ASP A 67 -14.50 -23.54 -0.78
C ASP A 67 -13.21 -24.30 -1.15
N LYS A 68 -12.79 -24.26 -2.42
CA LYS A 68 -11.59 -24.91 -2.94
C LYS A 68 -10.79 -23.98 -3.85
N PRO A 69 -9.45 -24.09 -3.89
CA PRO A 69 -8.61 -23.32 -4.79
C PRO A 69 -8.98 -23.53 -6.25
N PHE A 70 -8.93 -22.46 -7.05
CA PHE A 70 -9.06 -22.58 -8.49
C PHE A 70 -7.86 -23.34 -9.06
N GLY A 71 -8.12 -24.43 -9.79
CA GLY A 71 -7.07 -25.25 -10.42
C GLY A 71 -6.80 -26.61 -9.75
N THR A 72 -7.36 -26.89 -8.57
CA THR A 72 -7.40 -28.26 -8.05
C THR A 72 -8.61 -28.99 -8.62
N GLU A 73 -8.54 -29.34 -9.89
CA GLU A 73 -9.30 -30.49 -10.38
C GLU A 73 -8.70 -31.70 -9.66
N THR A 74 -9.33 -32.15 -8.58
CA THR A 74 -9.06 -33.47 -8.01
C THR A 74 -9.47 -34.49 -9.05
N LYS A 75 -8.55 -34.82 -9.96
CA LYS A 75 -8.54 -36.16 -10.54
C LYS A 75 -8.50 -37.09 -9.35
N GLU A 76 -9.46 -38.01 -9.24
CA GLU A 76 -9.38 -39.08 -8.25
C GLU A 76 -8.07 -39.84 -8.53
N VAL A 77 -7.07 -39.61 -7.69
CA VAL A 77 -5.75 -40.20 -7.82
C VAL A 77 -5.82 -41.55 -7.09
N SER A 78 -5.42 -42.65 -7.74
CA SER A 78 -5.31 -43.95 -7.07
C SER A 78 -4.39 -43.81 -5.84
N PRO A 79 -4.63 -44.53 -4.72
CA PRO A 79 -3.72 -44.58 -3.58
C PRO A 79 -2.26 -44.89 -3.97
N GLU A 80 -2.07 -45.62 -5.08
CA GLU A 80 -0.76 -45.96 -5.63
C GLU A 80 -0.03 -44.74 -6.22
N ASP A 81 -0.78 -43.84 -6.85
CA ASP A 81 -0.25 -42.64 -7.50
C ASP A 81 0.01 -41.52 -6.48
N GLU A 82 -0.79 -41.44 -5.40
CA GLU A 82 -0.46 -40.60 -4.24
C GLU A 82 0.86 -41.02 -3.58
N PHE A 83 1.09 -42.33 -3.44
CA PHE A 83 2.32 -42.84 -2.87
C PHE A 83 3.55 -42.55 -3.75
N LYS A 84 3.40 -42.63 -5.09
CA LYS A 84 4.48 -42.23 -6.01
C LYS A 84 4.82 -40.74 -5.90
N LEU A 85 3.81 -39.88 -5.87
CA LEU A 85 3.99 -38.43 -5.67
C LEU A 85 4.70 -38.14 -4.35
N PHE A 86 4.37 -38.88 -3.29
CA PHE A 86 5.07 -38.78 -2.01
C PHE A 86 6.56 -39.14 -2.11
N ILE A 87 6.90 -40.27 -2.76
CA ILE A 87 8.30 -40.67 -2.97
C ILE A 87 9.07 -39.59 -3.75
N GLU A 88 8.46 -39.03 -4.79
CA GLU A 88 9.09 -38.03 -5.65
C GLU A 88 9.36 -36.70 -4.90
N VAL A 89 8.37 -36.24 -4.11
CA VAL A 89 8.52 -35.07 -3.23
C VAL A 89 9.54 -35.32 -2.12
N PHE A 90 9.57 -36.52 -1.55
CA PHE A 90 10.52 -36.89 -0.50
C PHE A 90 11.97 -36.90 -1.03
N ASN A 91 12.21 -37.57 -2.16
CA ASN A 91 13.53 -37.65 -2.78
C ASN A 91 14.03 -36.27 -3.20
N SER A 92 13.19 -35.45 -3.85
CA SER A 92 13.58 -34.09 -4.25
C SER A 92 13.91 -33.17 -3.08
N ARG A 93 13.29 -33.39 -1.91
CA ARG A 93 13.64 -32.67 -0.68
C ARG A 93 14.95 -33.16 -0.07
N PHE A 94 15.24 -34.45 -0.17
CA PHE A 94 16.49 -35.04 0.32
C PHE A 94 17.70 -34.60 -0.52
N GLU A 95 17.57 -34.58 -1.85
CA GLU A 95 18.60 -34.10 -2.78
C GLU A 95 18.93 -32.61 -2.56
N LYS A 96 17.94 -31.78 -2.24
CA LYS A 96 18.15 -30.36 -1.91
C LYS A 96 18.86 -30.12 -0.58
N CYS A 97 18.88 -31.10 0.32
CA CYS A 97 19.58 -31.01 1.60
C CYS A 97 20.98 -31.64 1.57
N ASN A 98 21.31 -32.39 0.53
CA ASN A 98 22.62 -33.04 0.32
C ASN A 98 23.55 -32.26 -0.64
N ASN A 99 23.18 -31.04 -1.01
CA ASN A 99 23.96 -30.07 -1.81
C ASN A 99 24.04 -28.75 -1.04
#